data_AF-D0LFQ2-F1
#
_entry.id   AF-D0LFQ2-F1
#
_cell.length_a   1.000
_cell.length_b   1.000
_cell.length_c   1.000
_cell.angle_alpha   90.00
_cell.angle_beta   90.00
_cell.angle_gamma   90.00
#
_symmetry.space_group_name_H-M   'P 1'
#
loop_
_entity.id
_entity.type
_entity.pdbx_description
1 polymer ?
#
loop_
_entity_poly.entity_id
_entity_poly.type
_entity_poly.pdbx_seq_one_letter_code
_entity_poly.pdbx_strand_id
1 'polypeptide(L)' 'MGNEIVLRKLTNAMGVEKGQRLMTEVLGHLGLQALTTPNDRYNFGSELIRRGGVGKLIGQSITMQARLHGAKV' A
#
# COMPACT_ATOMS: atom_id res chain seq x y z
N MET A 1 4.51 11.95 3.12
CA MET A 1 3.99 11.95 1.73
C MET A 1 3.57 10.57 1.21
N GLY A 2 4.38 9.50 1.34
CA GLY A 2 4.01 8.17 0.80
C GLY A 2 2.71 7.58 1.39
N ASN A 3 2.53 7.70 2.71
CA ASN A 3 1.33 7.23 3.42
C ASN A 3 0.03 7.85 2.90
N GLU A 4 0.01 9.15 2.63
CA GLU A 4 -1.22 9.86 2.28
C GLU A 4 -1.76 9.44 0.91
N ILE A 5 -0.87 9.22 -0.06
CA ILE A 5 -1.26 8.80 -1.41
C ILE A 5 -1.84 7.38 -1.38
N VAL A 6 -1.18 6.47 -0.65
CA VAL A 6 -1.63 5.09 -0.51
C VAL A 6 -2.93 5.01 0.29
N LEU A 7 -3.01 5.71 1.42
CA LEU A 7 -4.21 5.76 2.25
C LEU A 7 -5.40 6.30 1.45
N ARG A 8 -5.22 7.39 0.69
CA ARG A 8 -6.29 7.94 -0.15
C ARG A 8 -6.80 6.93 -1.17
N LYS A 9 -5.92 6.16 -1.82
CA LYS A 9 -6.35 5.08 -2.75
C LYS A 9 -7.16 4.01 -2.03
N LEU A 10 -6.76 3.62 -0.83
CA LEU A 10 -7.49 2.66 -0.01
C LEU A 10 -8.86 3.22 0.40
N THR A 11 -8.91 4.39 1.01
CA THR A 11 -10.15 4.99 1.50
C THR A 11 -11.15 5.27 0.38
N ASN A 12 -10.69 5.66 -0.81
CA ASN A 12 -11.56 5.86 -1.97
C ASN A 12 -12.17 4.56 -2.49
N ALA A 13 -11.45 3.43 -2.36
CA ALA A 13 -11.89 2.15 -2.92
C ALA A 13 -12.75 1.32 -1.95
N MET A 14 -12.54 1.43 -0.63
CA MET A 14 -13.23 0.59 0.36
C MET A 14 -13.85 1.37 1.54
N GLY A 15 -13.78 2.70 1.52
CA GLY A 15 -14.23 3.57 2.60
C GLY A 15 -13.15 3.87 3.64
N VAL A 16 -13.34 4.95 4.39
CA VAL A 16 -12.34 5.49 5.34
C VAL A 16 -11.91 4.47 6.39
N GLU A 17 -12.88 3.87 7.08
CA GLU A 17 -12.61 2.94 8.19
C GLU A 17 -11.86 1.69 7.71
N LYS A 18 -12.36 1.03 6.67
CA LYS A 18 -11.72 -0.18 6.10
C LYS A 18 -10.33 0.14 5.53
N GLY A 19 -10.19 1.29 4.86
CA GLY A 19 -8.92 1.72 4.29
C GLY A 19 -7.85 1.99 5.37
N GLN A 20 -8.22 2.69 6.44
CA GLN A 20 -7.32 2.94 7.58
C GLN A 20 -6.94 1.64 8.30
N ARG A 21 -7.92 0.77 8.57
CA ARG A 21 -7.67 -0.52 9.23
C ARG A 21 -6.70 -1.38 8.42
N LEU A 22 -6.94 -1.53 7.12
CA LEU A 22 -6.08 -2.31 6.23
C LEU A 22 -4.67 -1.70 6.13
N MET A 23 -4.54 -0.37 6.08
CA MET A 23 -3.24 0.30 6.11
C MET A 23 -2.45 -0.08 7.37
N THR A 24 -3.08 0.06 8.55
CA THR A 24 -2.44 -0.24 9.84
C THR A 24 -2.06 -1.72 9.95
N GLU A 25 -2.94 -2.63 9.53
CA GLU A 25 -2.66 -4.08 9.55
C GLU A 25 -1.49 -4.47 8.65
N VAL A 26 -1.42 -3.92 7.43
CA VAL A 26 -0.35 -4.24 6.47
C VAL A 26 0.97 -3.61 6.91
N LEU A 27 0.96 -2.36 7.40
CA LEU A 27 2.14 -1.73 7.98
C LEU A 27 2.67 -2.55 9.17
N GLY A 28 1.79 -2.96 10.08
CA GLY A 28 2.14 -3.81 11.21
C GLY A 28 2.72 -5.16 10.79
N HIS A 29 2.13 -5.80 9.77
CA HIS A 29 2.64 -7.07 9.23
C HIS A 29 4.04 -6.93 8.61
N LEU A 30 4.35 -5.77 8.02
CA LEU A 30 5.66 -5.48 7.43
C LEU A 30 6.67 -4.91 8.44
N GLY A 31 6.29 -4.73 9.71
CA GLY A 31 7.13 -4.09 10.72
C GLY A 31 7.43 -2.61 10.43
N LEU A 32 6.58 -1.96 9.64
CA LEU A 32 6.74 -0.57 9.21
C LEU A 32 5.85 0.35 10.03
N GLN A 33 6.37 1.50 10.43
CA GLN A 33 5.55 2.58 11.00
C GLN A 33 4.98 3.50 9.90
N ALA A 34 5.67 3.59 8.76
CA ALA A 34 5.27 4.43 7.63
C ALA A 34 5.92 3.97 6.32
N LEU A 35 5.33 4.39 5.20
CA LEU A 35 5.85 4.22 3.85
C LEU A 35 6.69 5.44 3.48
N THR A 36 7.99 5.35 3.73
CA THR A 36 8.96 6.43 3.52
C THR A 36 9.66 6.28 2.18
N THR A 37 10.02 5.05 1.81
CA THR A 37 10.79 4.75 0.60
C THR A 37 9.90 4.23 -0.53
N PRO A 38 10.40 4.23 -1.78
CA PRO A 38 9.78 3.49 -2.87
C PRO A 38 9.67 1.98 -2.57
N ASN A 39 10.69 1.38 -1.93
CA ASN A 39 10.66 -0.03 -1.56
C ASN A 39 9.57 -0.34 -0.53
N ASP A 40 9.34 0.53 0.46
CA ASP A 40 8.25 0.36 1.43
C ASP A 40 6.91 0.27 0.71
N ARG A 41 6.67 1.19 -0.25
CA ARG A 41 5.45 1.21 -1.07
C ARG A 41 5.33 -0.05 -1.93
N TYR A 42 6.44 -0.52 -2.48
CA TYR A 42 6.47 -1.73 -3.28
C TYR A 42 6.10 -2.96 -2.43
N ASN A 43 6.70 -3.10 -1.26
CA ASN A 43 6.44 -4.20 -0.32
C ASN A 43 4.99 -4.16 0.18
N PHE A 44 4.51 -2.96 0.53
CA PHE A 44 3.11 -2.74 0.92
C PHE A 44 2.13 -3.15 -0.18
N GLY A 45 2.35 -2.69 -1.42
CA GLY A 45 1.51 -3.05 -2.55
C GLY A 45 1.57 -4.54 -2.88
N SER A 46 2.74 -5.18 -2.72
CA SER A 46 2.91 -6.62 -2.92
C SER A 46 2.14 -7.44 -1.87
N GLU A 47 2.14 -7.00 -0.62
CA GLU A 47 1.35 -7.62 0.45
C GLU A 47 -0.16 -7.49 0.18
N LEU A 48 -0.62 -6.34 -0.32
CA LEU A 48 -2.01 -6.17 -0.76
C LEU A 48 -2.39 -7.10 -1.93
N ILE A 49 -1.48 -7.30 -2.89
CA ILE A 49 -1.67 -8.26 -3.99
C ILE A 49 -1.82 -9.68 -3.45
N ARG A 50 -0.97 -10.07 -2.51
CA ARG A 50 -0.99 -11.40 -1.87
C ARG A 50 -2.31 -11.66 -1.13
N ARG A 51 -2.87 -10.65 -0.46
CA ARG A 51 -4.16 -10.74 0.25
C ARG A 51 -5.38 -10.84 -0.67
N GLY A 52 -5.26 -10.45 -1.94
CA GLY A 52 -6.32 -10.62 -2.92
C GLY A 52 -7.45 -9.57 -2.83
N GLY A 53 -8.60 -9.88 -3.45
CA GLY A 53 -9.80 -9.03 -3.46
C GLY A 53 -9.54 -7.62 -4.03
N VAL A 54 -10.21 -6.62 -3.44
CA VAL A 54 -10.03 -5.20 -3.80
C VAL A 54 -8.60 -4.72 -3.53
N GLY A 55 -7.95 -5.27 -2.50
CA GLY A 55 -6.55 -4.98 -2.17
C GLY A 55 -5.61 -5.28 -3.33
N LYS A 56 -5.87 -6.34 -4.11
CA LYS A 56 -5.04 -6.72 -5.26
C LYS A 56 -4.98 -5.63 -6.33
N LEU A 57 -6.13 -5.06 -6.71
CA LEU A 57 -6.20 -4.02 -7.73
C LEU A 57 -5.45 -2.75 -7.29
N ILE A 58 -5.62 -2.37 -6.03
CA ILE A 58 -4.94 -1.21 -5.45
C ILE A 58 -3.43 -1.47 -5.35
N GLY A 59 -3.04 -2.66 -4.90
CA GLY A 59 -1.65 -3.09 -4.77
C GLY A 59 -0.89 -3.08 -6.10
N GLN A 60 -1.55 -3.48 -7.21
CA GLN A 60 -0.97 -3.36 -8.55
C GLN A 60 -0.67 -1.90 -8.93
N SER A 61 -1.59 -0.98 -8.65
CA SER A 61 -1.36 0.46 -8.88
C SER A 61 -0.20 0.99 -8.02
N ILE A 62 -0.13 0.60 -6.75
CA ILE A 62 0.91 1.05 -5.82
C ILE A 62 2.29 0.52 -6.21
N THR A 63 2.39 -0.78 -6.54
CA THR A 63 3.66 -1.40 -6.94
C THR A 63 4.20 -0.82 -8.24
N MET A 64 3.33 -0.56 -9.22
CA MET A 64 3.70 0.13 -10.46
C MET A 64 4.26 1.53 -10.17
N GLN A 65 3.57 2.32 -9.35
CA GLN A 65 4.06 3.64 -8.95
C GLN A 65 5.38 3.54 -8.20
N ALA A 66 5.53 2.60 -7.26
CA ALA A 66 6.77 2.41 -6.51
C ALA A 66 7.97 2.13 -7.43
N ARG A 67 7.80 1.27 -8.45
CA ARG A 67 8.83 0.98 -9.46
C ARG A 67 9.24 2.22 -10.25
N LEU A 68 8.27 3.01 -10.70
CA LEU A 68 8.54 4.27 -11.41
C LEU A 68 9.30 5.28 -10.54
N HIS A 69 9.20 5.17 -9.21
CA HIS A 69 9.93 6.02 -8.26
C HIS A 69 11.21 5.36 -7.72
N GLY A 70 11.71 4.29 -8.36
CA GLY A 70 13.02 3.71 -8.05
C GLY A 70 13.01 2.58 -7.02
N ALA A 71 11.87 1.91 -6.80
CA ALA A 71 11.86 0.70 -5.99
C ALA A 71 12.70 -0.40 -6.66
N LYS A 72 13.67 -0.95 -5.91
CA LYS A 72 14.49 -2.08 -6.34
C LYS A 72 13.70 -3.37 -6.08
N VAL A 73 13.38 -4.08 -7.16
CA VAL A 73 12.64 -5.35 -7.20
C VAL A 73 13.55 -6.52 -6.88
#